data_AF-A0A9W7ETX1-F1
#
_entry.id   AF-A0A9W7ETX1-F1
#
_cell.length_a   1.000
_cell.length_b   1.000
_cell.length_c   1.000
_cell.angle_alpha   90.00
_cell.angle_beta   90.00
_cell.angle_gamma   90.00
#
_symmetry.space_group_name_H-M   'P 1'
#
loop_
_entity.id
_entity.type
_entity.pdbx_description
1 polymer ?
#
loop_
_entity_poly.entity_id
_entity_poly.type
_entity_poly.pdbx_seq_one_letter_code
_entity_poly.pdbx_strand_id
1 'polypeptide(L)'
;MFRSAQHVIRRSAFPRLQLQQSCQQRNATAGGNSLLKSDEGPLSTSTYHKVNMLIMGLTPVAFALSPSKLNLPIDVLLGLALPLHAHIGMSYVITDYVPKISKSLTGPARVVLLGLTGVTTVGLLKLNIFGDGMTETVKSLWRGKKKLEEKRKA
;
A
#
# COMPACT_ATOMS: atom_id res chain seq x y z
N MET A 1 47.81 51.20 33.63
CA MET A 1 46.60 51.59 32.89
C MET A 1 45.80 50.32 32.59
N PHE A 2 44.77 50.06 33.41
CA PHE A 2 43.95 48.84 33.40
C PHE A 2 42.89 48.87 32.29
N ARG A 3 42.75 47.79 31.51
CA ARG A 3 41.51 47.38 30.82
C ARG A 3 41.56 45.85 30.67
N SER A 4 40.94 45.10 31.58
CA SER A 4 39.51 44.77 31.68
C SER A 4 39.05 43.77 30.61
N ALA A 5 38.80 42.55 31.09
CA ALA A 5 38.18 41.42 30.42
C ALA A 5 36.81 41.75 29.82
N GLN A 6 36.48 41.12 28.68
CA GLN A 6 35.13 40.68 28.36
C GLN A 6 35.17 39.34 27.61
N HIS A 7 34.82 38.28 28.34
CA HIS A 7 34.38 37.01 27.78
C HIS A 7 33.06 37.23 27.03
N VAL A 8 33.08 37.09 25.69
CA VAL A 8 31.85 36.94 24.92
C VAL A 8 31.51 35.46 24.85
N ILE A 9 30.72 35.02 25.84
CA ILE A 9 30.00 33.74 25.81
C ILE A 9 28.90 33.87 24.74
N ARG A 10 29.18 33.45 23.50
CA ARG A 10 28.12 33.21 22.51
C ARG A 10 27.38 31.92 22.88
N ARG A 11 26.31 32.05 23.66
CA ARG A 11 25.22 31.06 23.69
C ARG A 11 24.41 31.20 22.40
N SER A 12 24.81 30.52 21.33
CA SER A 12 23.92 30.29 20.19
C SER A 12 23.15 28.99 20.42
N ALA A 13 21.84 29.18 20.56
CA ALA A 13 20.84 28.19 20.87
C ALA A 13 20.85 26.97 19.91
N PHE A 14 20.58 25.82 20.51
CA PHE A 14 20.09 24.55 19.95
C PHE A 14 19.99 24.43 18.42
N PRO A 15 20.82 23.60 17.76
CA PRO A 15 20.65 23.22 16.35
C PRO A 15 19.42 22.34 16.08
N ARG A 16 18.67 21.97 17.14
CA ARG A 16 17.54 21.03 17.07
C ARG A 16 16.30 21.61 16.36
N LEU A 17 16.15 22.93 16.31
CA LEU A 17 14.98 23.55 15.69
C LEU A 17 15.07 23.64 14.16
N GLN A 18 16.28 23.76 13.60
CA GLN A 18 16.45 23.91 12.15
C GLN A 18 16.32 22.57 11.40
N LEU A 19 16.62 21.45 12.06
CA LEU A 19 16.44 20.11 11.48
C LEU A 19 14.96 19.73 11.31
N GLN A 20 14.07 20.37 12.07
CA GLN A 20 12.62 20.19 11.94
C GLN A 20 12.02 21.00 10.77
N GLN A 21 12.63 22.12 10.38
CA GLN A 21 12.15 22.93 9.27
C GLN A 21 12.46 22.30 7.90
N SER A 22 13.58 21.59 7.76
CA SER A 22 13.95 20.93 6.49
C SER A 22 13.07 19.72 6.13
N CYS A 23 12.50 19.04 7.12
CA CYS A 23 11.51 17.97 6.86
C CYS A 23 10.13 18.54 6.52
N GLN A 24 9.79 19.74 6.98
CA GLN A 24 8.50 20.39 6.69
C GLN A 24 8.44 21.04 5.30
N GLN A 25 9.60 21.45 4.75
CA GLN A 25 9.68 22.24 3.51
C GLN A 25 9.59 21.42 2.20
N ARG A 26 9.60 20.07 2.27
CA ARG A 26 9.38 19.20 1.09
C ARG A 26 7.93 19.21 0.58
N ASN A 27 7.00 19.76 1.34
CA ASN A 27 5.56 19.74 1.01
C ASN A 27 5.12 20.85 0.02
N ALA A 28 6.02 21.73 -0.43
CA ALA A 28 5.67 22.94 -1.19
C ALA A 28 5.93 22.87 -2.71
N THR A 29 6.13 21.68 -3.30
CA THR A 29 6.16 21.51 -4.77
C THR A 29 5.00 20.66 -5.23
N ALA A 30 3.78 21.13 -4.96
CA ALA A 30 2.54 20.57 -5.49
C ALA A 30 2.25 21.21 -6.85
N GLY A 31 2.01 20.41 -7.88
CA GLY A 31 1.55 20.95 -9.16
C GLY A 31 1.26 19.94 -10.27
N GLY A 32 1.96 18.81 -10.37
CA GLY A 32 1.72 17.85 -11.47
C GLY A 32 1.92 16.37 -11.13
N ASN A 33 2.85 16.05 -10.23
CA ASN A 33 3.23 14.66 -9.93
C ASN A 33 2.56 14.09 -8.66
N SER A 34 1.65 14.83 -8.03
CA SER A 34 1.07 14.45 -6.73
C SER A 34 0.11 13.25 -6.84
N LEU A 35 -0.55 13.06 -7.98
CA LEU A 35 -1.45 11.92 -8.21
C LEU A 35 -0.71 10.60 -8.39
N LEU A 36 0.53 10.64 -8.89
CA LEU A 36 1.39 9.45 -9.05
C LEU A 36 2.20 9.14 -7.78
N LYS A 37 2.09 9.99 -6.76
CA LYS A 37 2.82 9.91 -5.48
C LYS A 37 1.93 9.41 -4.35
N SER A 38 1.56 8.14 -4.45
CA SER A 38 0.73 7.43 -3.47
C SER A 38 1.45 7.14 -2.15
N ASP A 39 2.77 7.33 -2.09
CA ASP A 39 3.68 7.01 -0.98
C ASP A 39 4.08 8.24 -0.13
N GLU A 40 3.75 9.45 -0.58
CA GLU A 40 4.19 10.68 0.09
C GLU A 40 3.16 11.18 1.12
N GLY A 41 3.64 11.50 2.33
CA GLY A 41 2.86 12.15 3.39
C GLY A 41 2.30 11.22 4.48
N PRO A 42 1.94 11.78 5.65
CA PRO A 42 1.49 11.01 6.82
C PRO A 42 0.16 10.28 6.59
N LEU A 43 -0.66 10.78 5.66
CA LEU A 43 -1.94 10.19 5.31
C LEU A 43 -1.78 8.85 4.59
N SER A 44 -0.79 8.72 3.71
CA SER A 44 -0.53 7.48 2.97
C SER A 44 -0.18 6.34 3.94
N THR A 45 0.76 6.59 4.85
CA THR A 45 1.18 5.61 5.87
C THR A 45 0.04 5.25 6.83
N SER A 46 -0.74 6.23 7.29
CA SER A 46 -1.93 5.95 8.12
C SER A 46 -2.96 5.09 7.39
N THR A 47 -3.22 5.39 6.12
CA THR A 47 -4.14 4.61 5.27
C THR A 47 -3.63 3.19 5.08
N TYR A 48 -2.32 3.03 4.82
CA TYR A 48 -1.69 1.73 4.69
C TYR A 48 -1.87 0.86 5.94
N HIS A 49 -1.64 1.42 7.13
CA HIS A 49 -1.86 0.69 8.38
C HIS A 49 -3.32 0.28 8.60
N LYS A 50 -4.27 1.17 8.27
CA LYS A 50 -5.70 0.84 8.36
C LYS A 50 -6.07 -0.30 7.42
N VAL A 51 -5.59 -0.27 6.18
CA VAL A 51 -5.81 -1.35 5.20
C VAL A 51 -5.14 -2.65 5.67
N ASN A 52 -3.96 -2.58 6.27
CA ASN A 52 -3.29 -3.76 6.83
C ASN A 52 -4.10 -4.41 7.97
N MET A 53 -4.59 -3.60 8.91
CA MET A 53 -5.45 -4.07 10.01
C MET A 53 -6.77 -4.65 9.47
N LEU A 54 -7.33 -4.04 8.42
CA LEU A 54 -8.52 -4.53 7.74
C LEU A 54 -8.28 -5.92 7.14
N ILE A 55 -7.21 -6.11 6.36
CA ILE A 55 -6.88 -7.40 5.74
C ILE A 55 -6.62 -8.46 6.80
N MET A 56 -5.87 -8.11 7.85
CA MET A 56 -5.58 -9.01 8.97
C MET A 56 -6.85 -9.51 9.66
N GLY A 57 -7.85 -8.65 9.86
CA GLY A 57 -9.14 -9.03 10.44
C GLY A 57 -10.05 -9.77 9.47
N LEU A 58 -10.14 -9.32 8.22
CA LEU A 58 -11.05 -9.91 7.22
C LEU A 58 -10.60 -11.29 6.77
N THR A 59 -9.30 -11.55 6.68
CA THR A 59 -8.78 -12.83 6.17
C THR A 59 -9.28 -14.04 6.98
N PRO A 60 -9.10 -14.12 8.32
CA PRO A 60 -9.59 -15.26 9.09
C PRO A 60 -11.13 -15.35 9.06
N VAL A 61 -11.83 -14.22 9.03
CA VAL A 61 -13.29 -14.16 8.95
C VAL A 61 -13.77 -14.74 7.61
N ALA A 62 -13.11 -14.40 6.51
CA ALA A 62 -13.44 -14.90 5.18
C ALA A 62 -13.20 -16.42 5.08
N PHE A 63 -12.12 -16.91 5.70
CA PHE A 63 -11.85 -18.35 5.80
C PHE A 63 -12.85 -19.08 6.71
N ALA A 64 -13.38 -18.45 7.75
CA ALA A 64 -14.37 -19.08 8.62
C ALA A 64 -15.75 -19.18 7.94
N LEU A 65 -16.12 -18.20 7.11
CA LEU A 65 -17.49 -18.10 6.57
C LEU A 65 -17.69 -18.80 5.22
N SER A 66 -16.63 -19.07 4.45
CA SER A 66 -16.81 -19.73 3.14
C SER A 66 -17.05 -21.25 3.30
N PRO A 67 -18.05 -21.87 2.60
CA PRO A 67 -18.64 -21.47 1.30
C PRO A 67 -19.96 -20.70 1.34
N SER A 68 -20.33 -20.05 2.47
CA SER A 68 -21.62 -19.36 2.55
C SER A 68 -21.71 -18.14 1.63
N LYS A 69 -22.91 -17.87 1.07
CA LYS A 69 -23.20 -16.64 0.29
C LYS A 69 -23.04 -15.35 1.11
N LEU A 70 -23.02 -15.45 2.44
CA LEU A 70 -22.70 -14.34 3.34
C LEU A 70 -21.25 -13.86 3.22
N ASN A 71 -20.39 -14.63 2.55
CA ASN A 71 -18.98 -14.27 2.36
C ASN A 71 -18.75 -13.27 1.21
N LEU A 72 -19.72 -13.09 0.32
CA LEU A 72 -19.62 -12.17 -0.83
C LEU A 72 -19.22 -10.72 -0.45
N PRO A 73 -19.82 -10.04 0.54
CA PRO A 73 -19.39 -8.70 0.93
C PRO A 73 -17.95 -8.67 1.47
N ILE A 74 -17.52 -9.73 2.15
CA ILE A 74 -16.17 -9.84 2.72
C ILE A 74 -15.16 -10.04 1.60
N ASP A 75 -15.47 -10.91 0.64
CA ASP A 75 -14.64 -11.14 -0.54
C ASP A 75 -14.53 -9.87 -1.40
N VAL A 76 -15.60 -9.09 -1.56
CA VAL A 76 -15.57 -7.79 -2.26
C VAL A 76 -14.67 -6.80 -1.53
N LEU A 77 -14.80 -6.68 -0.20
CA LEU A 77 -13.91 -5.83 0.60
C LEU A 77 -12.45 -6.26 0.48
N LEU A 78 -12.18 -7.56 0.57
CA LEU A 78 -10.84 -8.12 0.43
C LEU A 78 -10.28 -7.87 -0.99
N GLY A 79 -11.14 -7.93 -2.01
CA GLY A 79 -10.79 -7.64 -3.40
C GLY A 79 -10.47 -6.19 -3.72
N LEU A 80 -10.90 -5.25 -2.86
CA LEU A 80 -10.47 -3.85 -2.94
C LEU A 80 -9.27 -3.57 -2.02
N ALA A 81 -9.29 -4.14 -0.81
CA ALA A 81 -8.25 -3.93 0.18
C ALA A 81 -6.89 -4.50 -0.26
N LEU A 82 -6.86 -5.69 -0.87
CA LEU A 82 -5.62 -6.34 -1.32
C LEU A 82 -4.90 -5.53 -2.42
N PRO A 83 -5.56 -5.09 -3.52
CA PRO A 83 -4.92 -4.21 -4.49
C PRO A 83 -4.48 -2.88 -3.91
N LEU A 84 -5.25 -2.28 -2.99
CA LEU A 84 -4.86 -1.02 -2.34
C LEU A 84 -3.61 -1.18 -1.47
N HIS A 85 -3.53 -2.25 -0.67
CA HIS A 85 -2.34 -2.59 0.12
C HIS A 85 -1.12 -2.81 -0.80
N ALA A 86 -1.29 -3.60 -1.85
CA ALA A 86 -0.24 -3.89 -2.81
C ALA A 86 0.22 -2.62 -3.56
N HIS A 87 -0.70 -1.71 -3.90
CA HIS A 87 -0.39 -0.46 -4.59
C HIS A 87 0.52 0.44 -3.74
N ILE A 88 0.16 0.68 -2.48
CA ILE A 88 0.97 1.53 -1.59
C ILE A 88 2.31 0.85 -1.27
N GLY A 89 2.30 -0.45 -0.97
CA GLY A 89 3.51 -1.22 -0.69
C GLY A 89 4.49 -1.24 -1.88
N MET A 90 3.98 -1.43 -3.09
CA MET A 90 4.80 -1.42 -4.30
C MET A 90 5.34 -0.02 -4.62
N SER A 91 4.59 1.04 -4.30
CA SER A 91 5.09 2.42 -4.43
C SER A 91 6.32 2.67 -3.55
N TYR A 92 6.38 2.12 -2.33
CA TYR A 92 7.59 2.18 -1.48
C TYR A 92 8.78 1.41 -2.07
N VAL A 93 8.53 0.24 -2.64
CA VAL A 93 9.60 -0.52 -3.33
C VAL A 93 10.08 0.23 -4.56
N ILE A 94 9.19 0.89 -5.31
CA ILE A 94 9.58 1.71 -6.47
C ILE A 94 10.48 2.87 -6.02
N THR A 95 10.18 3.55 -4.91
CA THR A 95 11.05 4.62 -4.40
C THR A 95 12.42 4.13 -3.96
N ASP A 96 12.48 2.93 -3.37
CA ASP A 96 13.72 2.43 -2.78
C ASP A 96 14.70 1.86 -3.81
N TYR A 97 14.19 1.33 -4.92
CA TYR A 97 14.99 0.57 -5.89
C TYR A 97 15.09 1.20 -7.28
N VAL A 98 14.02 1.83 -7.80
CA VAL A 98 14.05 2.34 -9.18
C VAL A 98 15.05 3.48 -9.39
N PRO A 99 15.21 4.45 -8.47
CA PRO A 99 16.20 5.51 -8.63
C PRO A 99 17.65 5.02 -8.65
N LYS A 100 17.93 3.84 -8.08
CA LYS A 100 19.26 3.20 -8.11
C LYS A 100 19.61 2.67 -9.50
N ILE A 101 18.59 2.34 -10.30
CA ILE A 101 18.76 1.87 -11.69
C ILE A 101 18.74 3.07 -12.64
N SER A 102 17.68 3.88 -12.58
CA SER A 102 17.57 5.12 -13.35
C SER A 102 16.47 6.02 -12.77
N LYS A 103 16.82 7.26 -12.45
CA LYS A 103 15.88 8.27 -11.94
C LYS A 103 14.75 8.59 -12.93
N SER A 104 14.99 8.43 -14.24
CA SER A 104 13.98 8.69 -15.26
C SER A 104 12.89 7.62 -15.33
N LEU A 105 13.14 6.42 -14.79
CA LEU A 105 12.19 5.29 -14.84
C LEU A 105 11.15 5.33 -13.71
N THR A 106 11.34 6.17 -12.68
CA THR A 106 10.43 6.23 -11.53
C THR A 106 9.01 6.65 -11.92
N GLY A 107 8.87 7.62 -12.82
CA GLY A 107 7.57 8.07 -13.33
C GLY A 107 6.82 6.96 -14.08
N PRO A 108 7.41 6.40 -15.16
CA PRO A 108 6.83 5.28 -15.89
C PRO A 108 6.47 4.07 -15.02
N ALA A 109 7.33 3.71 -14.07
CA ALA A 109 7.08 2.59 -13.16
C ALA A 109 5.80 2.79 -12.32
N ARG A 110 5.54 4.02 -11.85
CA ARG A 110 4.31 4.35 -11.10
C ARG A 110 3.06 4.30 -11.98
N VAL A 111 3.17 4.70 -13.24
CA VAL A 111 2.06 4.60 -14.21
C VAL A 111 1.73 3.14 -14.52
N VAL A 112 2.74 2.31 -14.76
CA VAL A 112 2.56 0.85 -14.94
C VAL A 112 1.93 0.24 -13.70
N LEU A 113 2.38 0.62 -12.51
CA LEU A 113 1.80 0.16 -11.26
C LEU A 113 0.31 0.54 -11.15
N LEU A 114 -0.07 1.77 -11.48
CA LEU A 114 -1.48 2.19 -11.49
C LEU A 114 -2.32 1.35 -12.46
N GLY A 115 -1.81 1.10 -13.66
CA GLY A 115 -2.46 0.23 -14.65
C GLY A 115 -2.65 -1.19 -14.11
N LEU A 116 -1.60 -1.76 -13.51
CA LEU A 116 -1.63 -3.09 -12.93
C LEU A 116 -2.65 -3.18 -11.78
N THR A 117 -2.62 -2.22 -10.85
CA THR A 117 -3.58 -2.15 -9.75
C THR A 117 -5.02 -2.05 -10.26
N GLY A 118 -5.28 -1.25 -11.30
CA GLY A 118 -6.60 -1.14 -11.91
C GLY A 118 -7.08 -2.47 -12.50
N VAL A 119 -6.24 -3.12 -13.31
CA VAL A 119 -6.54 -4.43 -13.91
C VAL A 119 -6.78 -5.49 -12.84
N THR A 120 -5.94 -5.56 -11.81
CA THR A 120 -6.12 -6.50 -10.70
C THR A 120 -7.42 -6.25 -9.94
N THR A 121 -7.75 -4.99 -9.65
CA THR A 121 -8.97 -4.62 -8.93
C THR A 121 -10.21 -5.02 -9.72
N VAL A 122 -10.26 -4.72 -11.02
CA VAL A 122 -11.37 -5.13 -11.88
C VAL A 122 -11.46 -6.65 -12.01
N GLY A 123 -10.32 -7.34 -12.12
CA GLY A 123 -10.25 -8.80 -12.18
C GLY A 123 -10.81 -9.47 -10.92
N LEU A 124 -10.40 -8.98 -9.73
CA LEU A 124 -10.90 -9.49 -8.46
C LEU A 124 -12.39 -9.16 -8.26
N LEU A 125 -12.83 -7.97 -8.66
CA LEU A 125 -14.24 -7.59 -8.57
C LEU A 125 -15.11 -8.46 -9.49
N LYS A 126 -14.67 -8.70 -10.72
CA LYS A 126 -15.34 -9.63 -11.65
C LYS A 126 -15.45 -11.03 -11.04
N LEU A 127 -14.36 -11.53 -10.44
CA LEU A 127 -14.32 -12.85 -9.81
C LEU A 127 -15.30 -12.94 -8.62
N ASN A 128 -15.44 -11.87 -7.84
CA ASN A 128 -16.33 -11.85 -6.69
C ASN A 128 -17.82 -11.67 -7.04
N ILE A 129 -18.14 -10.93 -8.10
CA ILE A 129 -19.55 -10.69 -8.50
C ILE A 129 -20.09 -11.83 -9.36
N PHE A 130 -19.30 -12.34 -10.31
CA PHE A 130 -19.76 -13.33 -11.29
C PHE A 130 -19.26 -14.75 -11.02
N GLY A 131 -18.27 -14.92 -10.13
CA GLY A 131 -17.69 -16.21 -9.79
C GLY A 131 -18.10 -16.70 -8.40
N ASP A 132 -17.44 -17.77 -7.95
CA ASP A 132 -17.66 -18.39 -6.64
C ASP A 132 -17.08 -17.56 -5.47
N GLY A 133 -16.40 -16.44 -5.74
CA GLY A 133 -15.67 -15.64 -4.76
C GLY A 133 -14.20 -16.05 -4.63
N MET A 134 -13.36 -15.09 -4.24
CA MET A 134 -11.91 -15.32 -4.21
C MET A 134 -11.48 -16.35 -3.18
N THR A 135 -12.13 -16.40 -2.02
CA THR A 135 -11.78 -17.34 -0.95
C THR A 135 -12.21 -18.76 -1.25
N GLU A 136 -13.38 -18.96 -1.86
CA GLU A 136 -13.78 -20.28 -2.38
C GLU A 136 -12.88 -20.71 -3.54
N THR A 137 -12.45 -19.80 -4.40
CA THR A 137 -11.47 -20.12 -5.44
C THR A 137 -10.16 -20.64 -4.82
N VAL A 138 -9.66 -19.97 -3.78
CA VAL A 138 -8.46 -20.40 -3.04
C VAL A 138 -8.68 -21.74 -2.32
N LYS A 139 -9.81 -21.93 -1.64
CA LYS A 139 -10.13 -23.20 -0.97
C LYS A 139 -10.35 -24.35 -1.95
N SER A 140 -10.99 -24.09 -3.08
CA SER A 140 -11.20 -25.07 -4.16
C SER A 140 -9.87 -25.53 -4.73
N LEU A 141 -8.94 -24.59 -4.95
CA LEU A 141 -7.57 -24.91 -5.36
C LEU A 141 -6.88 -25.82 -4.31
N TRP A 142 -7.04 -25.52 -3.02
CA TRP A 142 -6.44 -26.30 -1.93
C TRP A 142 -7.04 -27.70 -1.74
N ARG A 143 -8.35 -27.88 -1.99
CA ARG A 143 -9.03 -29.19 -1.92
C ARG A 143 -8.57 -30.16 -3.01
N GLY A 144 -7.86 -29.66 -4.03
CA GLY A 144 -7.33 -30.44 -5.14
C GLY A 144 -8.43 -30.98 -6.07
N LYS A 145 -8.00 -31.50 -7.21
CA LYS A 145 -8.81 -31.92 -8.38
C LYS A 145 -9.83 -33.05 -8.14
N LYS A 146 -10.09 -33.46 -6.89
CA LYS A 146 -10.94 -34.62 -6.54
C LYS A 146 -12.37 -34.48 -7.09
N LYS A 147 -12.92 -33.27 -7.09
CA LYS A 147 -14.30 -32.99 -7.55
C LYS A 147 -14.49 -33.15 -9.07
N LEU A 148 -13.41 -33.05 -9.86
CA LEU A 148 -13.45 -33.20 -11.33
C LEU A 148 -13.34 -34.67 -11.76
N GLU A 149 -12.57 -35.47 -11.03
CA GLU A 149 -12.43 -36.91 -11.30
C GLU A 149 -13.68 -37.69 -10.87
N GLU A 150 -14.39 -37.25 -9.83
CA GLU A 150 -15.66 -37.85 -9.40
C GLU A 150 -16.80 -37.54 -10.38
N LYS A 151 -16.90 -36.29 -10.87
CA LYS A 151 -17.87 -35.90 -11.92
C LYS A 151 -17.61 -36.52 -13.30
N ARG A 152 -16.41 -37.01 -13.57
CA ARG A 152 -16.07 -37.72 -14.82
C ARG A 152 -16.41 -39.21 -14.76
N LYS A 153 -16.60 -39.76 -13.57
CA LYS A 153 -16.91 -41.18 -13.33
C LYS A 153 -18.41 -41.44 -13.08
N ALA A 154 -19.21 -40.38 -12.91
CA ALA A 154 -20.67 -40.42 -12.88
C ALA A 154 -21.22 -40.01 -14.25
#